data_AF-A0A376G262-F1
#
_entry.id   AF-A0A376G262-F1
#
_cell.length_a   1.000
_cell.length_b   1.000
_cell.length_c   1.000
_cell.angle_alpha   90.00
_cell.angle_beta   90.00
_cell.angle_gamma   90.00
#
_symmetry.space_group_name_H-M   'P 1'
#
loop_
_entity.id
_entity.type
_entity.pdbx_description
1 polymer ?
#
loop_
_entity_poly.entity_id
_entity_poly.type
_entity_poly.pdbx_seq_one_letter_code
_entity_poly.pdbx_strand_id
1 'polypeptide(L)'
;MSKIDNITLDHIYQFIEMYSGKDIVIPPEQQPIMDYMELLDKIRGMDNRIAEFGSREHILKYLILKEGLSRYKAVQAYEDAMEFYYCDSQISRDALRNRMAQKVEAQINAALLMANTAKDFIAAIKLWKDVFQMLGLDKEDPPKLNADAAGKMVALYSYDYEKLGLESVVDKQKLKEFIESAPLTEREKEIAMRESLILPQKLFPTEHENLRKSE
;
A
#
# COMPACT_ATOMS: atom_id res chain seq x y z
N MET A 1 18.20 -18.96 -22.32
CA MET A 1 17.56 -18.29 -21.18
C MET A 1 16.72 -17.16 -21.72
N SER A 2 15.43 -17.15 -21.39
CA SER A 2 14.46 -16.14 -21.81
C SER A 2 14.95 -14.73 -21.45
N LYS A 3 14.55 -13.72 -22.24
CA LYS A 3 14.93 -12.31 -22.06
C LYS A 3 14.29 -11.73 -20.77
N ILE A 4 14.79 -12.12 -19.61
CA ILE A 4 14.34 -11.62 -18.30
C ILE A 4 14.91 -10.24 -17.95
N ASP A 5 15.86 -9.74 -18.74
CA ASP A 5 16.60 -8.50 -18.46
C ASP A 5 15.66 -7.28 -18.28
N ASN A 6 14.57 -7.22 -19.06
CA ASN A 6 13.63 -6.09 -19.07
C ASN A 6 12.40 -6.28 -18.16
N ILE A 7 12.36 -7.36 -17.37
CA ILE A 7 11.20 -7.66 -16.51
C ILE A 7 11.37 -6.97 -15.15
N THR A 8 10.30 -6.38 -14.65
CA THR A 8 10.21 -5.66 -13.37
C THR A 8 9.06 -6.23 -12.53
N LEU A 9 9.01 -5.86 -11.25
CA LEU A 9 7.92 -6.18 -10.34
C LEU A 9 6.53 -5.80 -10.88
N ASP A 10 6.39 -4.63 -11.49
CA ASP A 10 5.11 -4.18 -12.05
C ASP A 10 4.56 -5.16 -13.10
N HIS A 11 5.43 -5.73 -13.93
CA HIS A 11 5.03 -6.75 -14.89
C HIS A 11 4.53 -8.02 -14.21
N ILE A 12 5.13 -8.40 -13.07
CA ILE A 12 4.65 -9.55 -12.27
C ILE A 12 3.29 -9.24 -11.67
N TYR A 13 3.08 -8.07 -11.09
CA TYR A 13 1.79 -7.71 -10.49
C TYR A 13 0.67 -7.66 -11.53
N GLN A 14 0.91 -7.01 -12.67
CA GLN A 14 -0.03 -7.00 -13.80
C GLN A 14 -0.32 -8.43 -14.31
N PHE A 15 0.72 -9.26 -14.41
CA PHE A 15 0.57 -10.65 -14.83
C PHE A 15 -0.32 -11.43 -13.85
N ILE A 16 -0.12 -11.29 -12.55
CA ILE A 16 -0.93 -11.97 -11.53
C ILE A 16 -2.39 -11.52 -11.61
N GLU A 17 -2.65 -10.22 -11.80
CA GLU A 17 -4.02 -9.69 -11.95
C GLU A 17 -4.71 -10.21 -13.22
N MET A 18 -3.99 -10.27 -14.34
CA MET A 18 -4.54 -10.72 -15.62
C MET A 18 -4.71 -12.24 -15.70
N TYR A 19 -3.86 -13.00 -15.01
CA TYR A 19 -3.76 -14.46 -15.13
C TYR A 19 -4.01 -15.20 -13.80
N SER A 20 -4.94 -14.71 -12.96
CA SER A 20 -5.39 -15.40 -11.74
C SER A 20 -6.56 -16.38 -12.00
N GLY A 21 -6.38 -17.69 -11.79
CA GLY A 21 -7.44 -18.69 -11.97
C GLY A 21 -6.94 -20.13 -12.14
N LYS A 22 -7.83 -21.14 -12.05
CA LYS A 22 -7.48 -22.56 -12.10
C LYS A 22 -7.19 -23.12 -13.51
N ASP A 23 -7.70 -22.49 -14.57
CA ASP A 23 -7.63 -23.01 -15.95
C ASP A 23 -7.15 -21.94 -16.94
N ILE A 24 -5.95 -21.42 -16.71
CA ILE A 24 -5.38 -20.34 -17.52
C ILE A 24 -4.24 -20.88 -18.39
N VAL A 25 -4.39 -20.70 -19.69
CA VAL A 25 -3.33 -20.95 -20.66
C VAL A 25 -2.51 -19.67 -20.78
N ILE A 26 -1.30 -19.69 -20.22
CA ILE A 26 -0.37 -18.55 -20.28
C ILE A 26 0.14 -18.42 -21.72
N PRO A 27 0.01 -17.24 -22.36
CA PRO A 27 0.55 -17.03 -23.70
C PRO A 27 2.08 -17.22 -23.71
N PRO A 28 2.67 -17.80 -24.78
CA PRO A 28 4.12 -17.99 -24.88
C PRO A 28 4.93 -16.69 -24.71
N GLU A 29 4.33 -15.54 -25.05
CA GLU A 29 4.95 -14.21 -24.90
C GLU A 29 5.15 -13.80 -23.43
N GLN A 30 4.33 -14.33 -22.52
CA GLN A 30 4.38 -14.04 -21.09
C GLN A 30 5.23 -15.05 -20.31
N GLN A 31 5.74 -16.09 -20.98
CA GLN A 31 6.64 -17.09 -20.38
C GLN A 31 7.87 -16.47 -19.67
N PRO A 32 8.51 -15.40 -20.18
CA PRO A 32 9.63 -14.78 -19.48
C PRO A 32 9.26 -14.24 -18.08
N ILE A 33 8.01 -13.81 -17.85
CA ILE A 33 7.56 -13.33 -16.54
C ILE A 33 7.47 -14.50 -15.56
N MET A 34 6.97 -15.65 -16.01
CA MET A 34 6.96 -16.89 -15.22
C MET A 34 8.38 -17.33 -14.85
N ASP A 35 9.30 -17.33 -15.81
CA ASP A 35 10.71 -17.66 -15.56
C ASP A 35 11.33 -16.70 -14.53
N TYR A 36 10.92 -15.43 -14.53
CA TYR A 36 11.37 -14.46 -13.55
C TYR A 36 10.75 -14.69 -12.16
N MET A 37 9.47 -15.05 -12.07
CA MET A 37 8.84 -15.43 -10.79
C MET A 37 9.48 -16.69 -10.19
N GLU A 38 9.81 -17.69 -11.01
CA GLU A 38 10.56 -18.88 -10.56
C GLU A 38 11.94 -18.51 -10.03
N LEU A 39 12.62 -17.55 -10.67
CA LEU A 39 13.87 -17.00 -10.18
C LEU A 39 13.70 -16.33 -8.81
N LEU A 40 12.64 -15.54 -8.60
CA LEU A 40 12.36 -14.90 -7.31
C LEU A 40 12.13 -15.94 -6.21
N ASP A 41 11.36 -17.01 -6.46
CA ASP A 41 11.13 -18.07 -5.46
C ASP A 41 12.42 -18.83 -5.16
N LYS A 42 13.27 -19.06 -6.17
CA LYS A 42 14.60 -19.64 -5.98
C LYS A 42 15.47 -18.76 -5.08
N ILE A 43 15.47 -17.44 -5.30
CA ILE A 43 16.20 -16.49 -4.46
C ILE A 43 15.69 -16.54 -3.02
N ARG A 44 14.37 -16.49 -2.81
CA ARG A 44 13.76 -16.64 -1.49
C ARG A 44 14.14 -17.96 -0.82
N GLY A 45 14.18 -19.04 -1.59
CA GLY A 45 14.59 -20.35 -1.12
C GLY A 45 16.07 -20.41 -0.70
N MET A 46 16.95 -19.67 -1.37
CA MET A 46 18.36 -19.53 -0.98
C MET A 46 18.51 -18.65 0.27
N ASP A 47 17.79 -17.53 0.32
CA ASP A 47 17.82 -16.58 1.43
C ASP A 47 17.37 -17.20 2.76
N ASN A 48 16.34 -18.06 2.72
CA ASN A 48 15.89 -18.81 3.90
C ASN A 48 16.86 -19.92 4.35
N ARG A 49 17.81 -20.33 3.49
CA ARG A 49 18.79 -21.41 3.76
C ARG A 49 20.17 -20.82 4.02
N ILE A 50 20.25 -19.94 5.02
CA ILE A 50 21.46 -19.22 5.43
C ILE A 50 22.64 -20.19 5.69
N ALA A 51 22.39 -21.39 6.21
CA ALA A 51 23.44 -22.38 6.45
C ALA A 51 24.11 -22.91 5.16
N GLU A 52 23.38 -22.95 4.04
CA GLU A 52 23.86 -23.48 2.75
C GLU A 52 24.37 -22.36 1.82
N PHE A 53 23.65 -21.24 1.77
CA PHE A 53 23.90 -20.15 0.82
C PHE A 53 24.56 -18.93 1.46
N GLY A 54 24.67 -18.89 2.80
CA GLY A 54 25.40 -17.86 3.52
C GLY A 54 24.74 -16.48 3.44
N SER A 55 25.54 -15.49 3.05
CA SER A 55 25.14 -14.08 2.99
C SER A 55 24.56 -13.68 1.62
N ARG A 56 23.85 -12.55 1.55
CA ARG A 56 23.42 -11.91 0.29
C ARG A 56 24.48 -11.94 -0.83
N GLU A 57 25.73 -11.58 -0.55
CA GLU A 57 26.81 -11.61 -1.56
C GLU A 57 27.08 -13.00 -2.16
N HIS A 58 26.90 -14.07 -1.40
CA HIS A 58 27.07 -15.44 -1.90
C HIS A 58 25.91 -15.81 -2.84
N ILE A 59 24.69 -15.39 -2.50
CA ILE A 59 23.51 -15.53 -3.37
C ILE A 59 23.73 -14.76 -4.68
N LEU A 60 24.21 -13.52 -4.63
CA LEU A 60 24.51 -12.74 -5.83
C LEU A 60 25.56 -13.42 -6.71
N LYS A 61 26.65 -13.93 -6.11
CA LYS A 61 27.68 -14.68 -6.85
C LYS A 61 27.11 -15.95 -7.48
N TYR A 62 26.23 -16.67 -6.77
CA TYR A 62 25.56 -17.84 -7.29
C TYR A 62 24.70 -17.50 -8.51
N LEU A 63 23.92 -16.42 -8.45
CA LEU A 63 23.10 -15.94 -9.56
C LEU A 63 23.95 -15.56 -10.78
N ILE A 64 25.07 -14.88 -10.58
CA ILE A 64 25.99 -14.52 -11.67
C ILE A 64 26.60 -15.78 -12.29
N LEU A 65 27.06 -16.73 -11.47
CA LEU A 65 27.78 -17.92 -11.93
C LEU A 65 26.85 -18.94 -12.59
N LYS A 66 25.68 -19.20 -11.99
CA LYS A 66 24.80 -20.30 -12.37
C LYS A 66 23.64 -19.88 -13.25
N GLU A 67 23.08 -18.70 -13.02
CA GLU A 67 21.99 -18.16 -13.83
C GLU A 67 22.51 -17.24 -14.96
N GLY A 68 23.81 -16.98 -15.01
CA GLY A 68 24.43 -16.15 -16.06
C GLY A 68 24.00 -14.69 -16.02
N LEU A 69 23.45 -14.21 -14.89
CA LEU A 69 22.96 -12.85 -14.76
C LEU A 69 24.11 -11.83 -14.68
N SER A 70 23.87 -10.64 -15.23
CA SER A 70 24.73 -9.50 -14.93
C SER A 70 24.66 -9.18 -13.44
N ARG A 71 25.74 -8.62 -12.87
CA ARG A 71 25.74 -8.23 -11.45
C ARG A 71 24.59 -7.27 -11.12
N TYR A 72 24.31 -6.33 -12.01
CA TYR A 72 23.19 -5.41 -11.88
C TYR A 72 21.86 -6.15 -11.80
N LYS A 73 21.58 -7.07 -12.73
CA LYS A 73 20.31 -7.82 -12.73
C LYS A 73 20.20 -8.80 -11.57
N ALA A 74 21.30 -9.39 -11.12
CA ALA A 74 21.30 -10.25 -9.93
C ALA A 74 20.95 -9.47 -8.65
N VAL A 75 21.47 -8.24 -8.51
CA VAL A 75 21.11 -7.34 -7.41
C VAL A 75 19.64 -6.98 -7.46
N GLN A 76 19.17 -6.55 -8.65
CA GLN A 76 17.77 -6.20 -8.86
C GLN A 76 16.83 -7.37 -8.56
N ALA A 77 17.10 -8.57 -9.09
CA ALA A 77 16.29 -9.75 -8.83
C ALA A 77 16.26 -10.16 -7.34
N TYR A 78 17.35 -9.91 -6.61
CA TYR A 78 17.36 -10.13 -5.17
C TYR A 78 16.46 -9.14 -4.44
N GLU A 79 16.54 -7.86 -4.78
CA GLU A 79 15.70 -6.81 -4.19
C GLU A 79 14.22 -7.02 -4.53
N ASP A 80 13.93 -7.30 -5.80
CA ASP A 80 12.58 -7.62 -6.28
C ASP A 80 12.00 -8.84 -5.54
N ALA A 81 12.81 -9.88 -5.26
CA ALA A 81 12.35 -11.03 -4.47
C ALA A 81 11.98 -10.63 -3.04
N MET A 82 12.80 -9.79 -2.40
CA MET A 82 12.51 -9.34 -1.03
C MET A 82 11.24 -8.51 -0.98
N GLU A 83 11.06 -7.60 -1.94
CA GLU A 83 9.87 -6.76 -2.05
C GLU A 83 8.63 -7.59 -2.36
N PHE A 84 8.69 -8.48 -3.35
CA PHE A 84 7.57 -9.33 -3.74
C PHE A 84 7.04 -10.21 -2.59
N TYR A 85 7.94 -10.79 -1.78
CA TYR A 85 7.54 -11.73 -0.72
C TYR A 85 7.37 -11.11 0.66
N TYR A 86 7.92 -9.92 0.93
CA TYR A 86 7.95 -9.34 2.28
C TYR A 86 7.44 -7.90 2.36
N CYS A 87 7.12 -7.21 1.25
CA CYS A 87 6.62 -5.83 1.30
C CYS A 87 5.17 -5.74 1.80
N ASP A 88 4.31 -6.70 1.43
CA ASP A 88 2.89 -6.69 1.80
C ASP A 88 2.54 -7.73 2.86
N SER A 89 3.03 -7.53 4.09
CA SER A 89 2.39 -8.19 5.21
C SER A 89 1.36 -7.24 5.81
N GLN A 90 0.06 -7.52 5.59
CA GLN A 90 -1.02 -6.98 6.43
C GLN A 90 -0.84 -7.33 7.92
N ILE A 91 0.17 -8.14 8.25
CA ILE A 91 0.63 -8.43 9.60
C ILE A 91 1.12 -7.12 10.22
N SER A 92 0.51 -6.74 11.34
CA SER A 92 0.93 -5.56 12.08
C SER A 92 2.41 -5.66 12.46
N ARG A 93 3.09 -4.50 12.54
CA ARG A 93 4.49 -4.45 13.00
C ARG A 93 4.67 -5.14 14.35
N ASP A 94 3.66 -5.09 15.21
CA ASP A 94 3.68 -5.76 16.51
C ASP A 94 3.57 -7.27 16.37
N ALA A 95 2.73 -7.79 15.48
CA ALA A 95 2.68 -9.21 15.20
C ALA A 95 4.00 -9.73 14.57
N LEU A 96 4.65 -8.94 13.72
CA LEU A 96 5.99 -9.26 13.20
C LEU A 96 7.06 -9.25 14.29
N ARG A 97 7.07 -8.23 15.17
CA ARG A 97 7.98 -8.16 16.31
C ARG A 97 7.81 -9.37 17.23
N ASN A 98 6.57 -9.73 17.56
CA ASN A 98 6.25 -10.89 18.39
C ASN A 98 6.71 -12.20 17.73
N ARG A 99 6.42 -12.38 16.43
CA ARG A 99 6.87 -13.55 15.68
C ARG A 99 8.39 -13.66 15.66
N MET A 100 9.08 -12.54 15.49
CA MET A 100 10.55 -12.54 15.45
C MET A 100 11.14 -12.81 16.83
N ALA A 101 10.65 -12.13 17.86
CA ALA A 101 11.02 -12.36 19.25
C ALA A 101 10.86 -13.84 19.61
N GLN A 102 9.71 -14.45 19.32
CA GLN A 102 9.45 -15.87 19.61
C GLN A 102 10.47 -16.81 18.95
N LYS A 103 10.86 -16.56 17.70
CA LYS A 103 11.90 -17.37 17.03
C LYS A 103 13.26 -17.22 17.70
N VAL A 104 13.63 -16.00 18.06
CA VAL A 104 14.90 -15.71 18.75
C VAL A 104 14.90 -16.32 20.15
N GLU A 105 13.81 -16.20 20.91
CA GLU A 105 13.63 -16.84 22.22
C GLU A 105 13.81 -18.35 22.14
N ALA A 106 13.19 -19.01 21.15
CA ALA A 106 13.35 -20.44 20.94
C ALA A 106 14.82 -20.83 20.69
N GLN A 107 15.56 -20.02 19.93
CA GLN A 107 16.99 -20.24 19.67
C GLN A 107 17.84 -20.00 20.92
N ILE A 108 17.56 -18.94 21.69
CA ILE A 108 18.25 -18.65 22.96
C ILE A 108 18.02 -19.78 23.95
N ASN A 109 16.78 -20.27 24.06
CA ASN A 109 16.45 -21.40 24.93
C ASN A 109 17.18 -22.68 24.51
N ALA A 110 17.26 -22.97 23.21
CA ALA A 110 18.05 -24.09 22.70
C ALA A 110 19.55 -23.93 23.04
N ALA A 111 20.10 -22.73 22.89
CA ALA A 111 21.49 -22.44 23.25
C ALA A 111 21.74 -22.57 24.76
N LEU A 112 20.79 -22.15 25.60
CA LEU A 112 20.84 -22.30 27.06
C LEU A 112 20.82 -23.77 27.50
N LEU A 113 20.08 -24.64 26.80
CA LEU A 113 20.08 -26.08 27.08
C LEU A 113 21.44 -26.74 26.77
N MET A 114 22.22 -26.15 25.86
CA MET A 114 23.56 -26.62 25.49
C MET A 114 24.68 -25.87 26.23
N ALA A 115 24.33 -24.86 27.05
CA ALA A 115 25.29 -24.02 27.74
C ALA A 115 25.99 -24.80 28.86
N ASN A 116 27.32 -24.72 28.90
CA ASN A 116 28.14 -25.44 29.88
C ASN A 116 29.01 -24.50 30.74
N THR A 117 29.10 -23.21 30.38
CA THR A 117 29.96 -22.25 31.06
C THR A 117 29.20 -21.00 31.47
N ALA A 118 29.67 -20.33 32.53
CA ALA A 118 29.13 -19.03 32.94
C ALA A 118 29.15 -17.98 31.82
N LYS A 119 30.10 -18.07 30.88
CA LYS A 119 30.18 -17.17 29.72
C LYS A 119 29.00 -17.36 28.76
N ASP A 120 28.56 -18.60 28.56
CA ASP A 120 27.42 -18.92 27.68
C ASP A 120 26.13 -18.34 28.25
N PHE A 121 25.93 -18.46 29.58
CA PHE A 121 24.79 -17.85 30.26
C PHE A 121 24.82 -16.31 30.17
N ILE A 122 26.00 -15.68 30.33
CA ILE A 122 26.15 -14.23 30.16
C ILE A 122 25.84 -13.80 28.72
N ALA A 123 26.25 -14.58 27.71
CA ALA A 123 25.92 -14.32 26.32
C ALA A 123 24.40 -14.43 26.07
N ALA A 124 23.74 -15.46 26.62
CA ALA A 124 22.29 -15.60 26.54
C ALA A 124 21.54 -14.44 27.20
N ILE A 125 21.99 -13.94 28.36
CA ILE A 125 21.41 -12.76 29.02
C ILE A 125 21.50 -11.52 28.11
N LYS A 126 22.59 -11.35 27.35
CA LYS A 126 22.71 -10.26 26.38
C LYS A 126 21.70 -10.42 25.24
N LEU A 127 21.55 -11.62 24.69
CA LEU A 127 20.56 -11.89 23.63
C LEU A 127 19.12 -11.64 24.11
N TRP A 128 18.82 -11.93 25.39
CA TRP A 128 17.53 -11.58 25.99
C TRP A 128 17.27 -10.07 26.06
N LYS A 129 18.31 -9.23 26.19
CA LYS A 129 18.15 -7.77 26.08
C LYS A 129 17.80 -7.35 24.66
N ASP A 130 18.34 -8.02 23.66
CA ASP A 130 17.99 -7.75 22.27
C ASP A 130 16.51 -8.12 22.00
N VAL A 131 16.03 -9.24 22.56
CA VAL A 131 14.60 -9.62 22.50
C VAL A 131 13.71 -8.55 23.18
N PHE A 132 14.12 -8.06 24.34
CA PHE A 132 13.40 -6.99 25.05
C PHE A 132 13.22 -5.72 24.19
N GLN A 133 14.27 -5.33 23.45
CA GLN A 133 14.22 -4.20 22.52
C GLN A 133 13.40 -4.52 21.25
N MET A 134 13.46 -5.76 20.73
CA MET A 134 12.64 -6.18 19.59
C MET A 134 11.15 -6.08 19.90
N LEU A 135 10.75 -6.43 21.13
CA LEU A 135 9.38 -6.29 21.61
C LEU A 135 8.99 -4.83 21.90
N GLY A 136 9.95 -3.89 21.88
CA GLY A 136 9.71 -2.48 22.17
C GLY A 136 9.40 -2.21 23.64
N LEU A 137 9.78 -3.12 24.55
CA LEU A 137 9.56 -2.98 25.99
C LEU A 137 10.46 -1.90 26.63
N ASP A 138 11.42 -1.39 25.88
CA ASP A 138 12.29 -0.27 26.22
C ASP A 138 11.65 1.10 25.93
N LYS A 139 10.50 1.14 25.25
CA LYS A 139 9.81 2.37 24.87
C LYS A 139 8.71 2.70 25.85
N GLU A 140 8.43 4.00 26.01
CA GLU A 140 7.27 4.43 26.79
C GLU A 140 5.98 3.90 26.15
N ASP A 141 5.08 3.39 27.00
CA ASP A 141 3.78 2.93 26.58
C ASP A 141 3.02 4.09 25.89
N PRO A 142 2.41 3.87 24.72
CA PRO A 142 1.61 4.89 24.09
C PRO A 142 0.49 5.32 25.05
N PRO A 143 0.15 6.62 25.08
CA PRO A 143 -0.91 7.11 25.96
C PRO A 143 -2.19 6.34 25.65
N LYS A 144 -2.77 5.71 26.68
CA LYS A 144 -4.04 5.01 26.55
C LYS A 144 -5.08 6.00 26.03
N LEU A 145 -5.60 5.74 24.84
CA LEU A 145 -6.72 6.51 24.29
C LEU A 145 -7.86 6.42 25.31
N ASN A 146 -8.17 7.55 25.95
CA ASN A 146 -9.33 7.64 26.81
C ASN A 146 -10.55 7.63 25.88
N ALA A 147 -11.28 6.51 25.85
CA ALA A 147 -12.48 6.34 25.03
C ALA A 147 -13.53 7.43 25.32
N ASP A 148 -13.53 8.02 26.52
CA ASP A 148 -14.43 9.11 26.89
C ASP A 148 -13.98 10.47 26.33
N ALA A 149 -12.69 10.64 25.99
CA ALA A 149 -12.13 11.85 25.41
C ALA A 149 -12.23 11.90 23.88
N ALA A 150 -12.39 10.74 23.23
CA ALA A 150 -12.82 10.65 21.84
C ALA A 150 -14.32 11.00 21.78
N GLY A 151 -14.63 12.28 21.97
CA GLY A 151 -16.00 12.79 22.01
C GLY A 151 -16.84 12.21 20.87
N LYS A 152 -18.13 11.96 21.13
CA LYS A 152 -19.07 11.46 20.12
C LYS A 152 -18.89 12.25 18.83
N MET A 153 -18.66 11.56 17.71
CA MET A 153 -18.55 12.20 16.40
C MET A 153 -19.82 13.04 16.16
N VAL A 154 -19.69 14.37 16.20
CA VAL A 154 -20.79 15.29 15.91
C VAL A 154 -20.76 15.56 14.42
N ALA A 155 -21.70 14.98 13.68
CA ALA A 155 -21.89 15.32 12.28
C ALA A 155 -22.60 16.69 12.17
N LEU A 156 -21.90 17.71 11.70
CA LEU A 156 -22.47 19.03 11.39
C LEU A 156 -22.93 19.03 9.92
N TYR A 157 -24.24 19.07 9.69
CA TYR A 157 -24.81 19.24 8.37
C TYR A 157 -25.16 20.72 8.15
N SER A 158 -24.58 21.35 7.13
CA SER A 158 -24.84 22.74 6.77
C SER A 158 -24.84 22.89 5.24
N TYR A 159 -25.69 23.77 4.72
CA TYR A 159 -25.64 24.20 3.31
C TYR A 159 -24.70 25.38 3.08
N ASP A 160 -24.12 25.90 4.16
CA ASP A 160 -23.22 27.05 4.17
C ASP A 160 -21.77 26.54 4.09
N TYR A 161 -21.18 26.66 2.90
CA TYR A 161 -19.85 26.15 2.59
C TYR A 161 -18.76 26.76 3.49
N GLU A 162 -18.89 28.06 3.80
CA GLU A 162 -17.95 28.74 4.70
C GLU A 162 -17.98 28.15 6.11
N LYS A 163 -19.17 27.80 6.62
CA LYS A 163 -19.32 27.12 7.93
C LYS A 163 -18.75 25.71 7.95
N LEU A 164 -18.60 25.08 6.79
CA LEU A 164 -17.95 23.77 6.65
C LEU A 164 -16.43 23.90 6.43
N GLY A 165 -15.87 25.11 6.45
CA GLY A 165 -14.45 25.35 6.14
C GLY A 165 -14.10 25.04 4.68
N LEU A 166 -15.11 24.93 3.83
CA LEU A 166 -14.94 24.80 2.39
C LEU A 166 -14.87 26.20 1.81
N GLU A 167 -13.79 26.52 1.09
CA GLU A 167 -13.77 27.72 0.27
C GLU A 167 -14.96 27.64 -0.69
N SER A 168 -15.81 28.68 -0.72
CA SER A 168 -16.88 28.74 -1.74
C SER A 168 -16.19 28.97 -3.08
N VAL A 169 -15.74 27.89 -3.74
CA VAL A 169 -14.87 27.96 -4.93
C VAL A 169 -15.55 28.60 -6.14
N VAL A 170 -16.86 28.93 -6.04
CA VAL A 170 -17.63 29.46 -7.16
C VAL A 170 -17.86 30.96 -7.01
N ASP A 171 -17.06 31.73 -7.74
CA ASP A 171 -17.30 33.14 -8.00
C ASP A 171 -18.60 33.32 -8.81
N LYS A 172 -19.68 33.65 -8.10
CA LYS A 172 -21.02 33.81 -8.69
C LYS A 172 -21.08 34.89 -9.77
N GLN A 173 -20.17 35.86 -9.74
CA GLN A 173 -20.13 36.94 -10.72
C GLN A 173 -19.57 36.44 -12.04
N LYS A 174 -18.44 35.71 -12.00
CA LYS A 174 -17.89 35.03 -13.20
C LYS A 174 -18.85 34.02 -13.78
N LEU A 175 -19.54 33.26 -12.93
CA LEU A 175 -20.53 32.29 -13.39
C LEU A 175 -21.72 32.96 -14.09
N LYS A 176 -22.17 34.12 -13.57
CA LYS A 176 -23.20 34.93 -14.23
C LYS A 176 -22.76 35.42 -15.60
N GLU A 177 -21.55 36.00 -15.70
CA GLU A 177 -20.97 36.46 -16.97
C GLU A 177 -20.85 35.32 -17.99
N PHE A 178 -20.44 34.13 -17.54
CA PHE A 178 -20.38 32.93 -18.37
C PHE A 178 -21.75 32.56 -18.93
N ILE A 179 -22.80 32.52 -18.09
CA ILE A 179 -24.18 32.19 -18.51
C ILE A 179 -24.73 33.26 -19.48
N GLU A 180 -24.46 34.55 -19.23
CA GLU A 180 -24.90 35.65 -20.10
C GLU A 180 -24.25 35.58 -21.49
N SER A 181 -22.98 35.19 -21.54
CA SER A 181 -22.19 35.04 -22.79
C SER A 181 -22.51 33.77 -23.58
N ALA A 182 -23.20 32.79 -22.98
CA ALA A 182 -23.50 31.52 -23.61
C ALA A 182 -24.54 31.70 -24.75
N PRO A 183 -24.44 30.90 -25.84
CA PRO A 183 -25.40 30.92 -26.96
C PRO A 183 -26.71 30.20 -26.60
N LEU A 184 -27.32 30.61 -25.49
CA LEU A 184 -28.57 30.09 -24.95
C LEU A 184 -29.70 31.10 -25.20
N THR A 185 -30.93 30.62 -25.28
CA THR A 185 -32.11 31.49 -25.25
C THR A 185 -32.25 32.17 -23.89
N GLU A 186 -32.91 33.32 -23.81
CA GLU A 186 -33.11 34.03 -22.54
C GLU A 186 -33.83 33.17 -21.48
N ARG A 187 -34.68 32.22 -21.90
CA ARG A 187 -35.32 31.24 -21.02
C ARG A 187 -34.34 30.23 -20.44
N GLU A 188 -33.45 29.68 -21.28
CA GLU A 188 -32.43 28.72 -20.85
C GLU A 188 -31.39 29.38 -19.93
N LYS A 189 -31.02 30.64 -20.21
CA LYS A 189 -30.18 31.44 -19.31
C LYS A 189 -30.83 31.61 -17.94
N GLU A 190 -32.12 31.93 -17.91
CA GLU A 190 -32.86 32.08 -16.65
C GLU A 190 -32.91 30.77 -15.83
N ILE A 191 -33.09 29.63 -16.50
CA ILE A 191 -33.03 28.29 -15.86
C ILE A 191 -31.63 28.04 -15.29
N ALA A 192 -30.58 28.24 -16.09
CA ALA A 192 -29.20 28.04 -15.66
C ALA A 192 -28.81 28.94 -14.47
N MET A 193 -29.27 30.19 -14.44
CA MET A 193 -29.05 31.10 -13.32
C MET A 193 -29.77 30.66 -12.04
N ARG A 194 -30.97 30.06 -12.13
CA ARG A 194 -31.69 29.51 -10.97
C ARG A 194 -31.06 28.21 -10.46
N GLU A 195 -30.63 27.32 -11.36
CA GLU A 195 -29.93 26.08 -11.00
C GLU A 195 -28.59 26.34 -10.32
N SER A 196 -27.88 27.38 -10.77
CA SER A 196 -26.62 27.84 -10.20
C SER A 196 -26.77 28.64 -8.89
N LEU A 197 -27.99 28.78 -8.34
CA LEU A 197 -28.28 29.56 -7.14
C LEU A 197 -27.79 31.02 -7.22
N ILE A 198 -27.78 31.58 -8.44
CA ILE A 198 -27.58 33.02 -8.70
C ILE A 198 -28.91 33.73 -8.54
N LEU A 199 -29.99 33.15 -9.09
CA LEU A 199 -31.38 33.55 -8.86
C LEU A 199 -32.06 32.61 -7.85
N PRO A 200 -33.06 33.09 -7.07
CA PRO A 200 -33.82 32.23 -6.17
C PRO A 200 -34.51 31.09 -6.92
N GLN A 201 -34.38 29.86 -6.39
CA GLN A 201 -35.10 28.71 -6.95
C GLN A 201 -36.60 28.79 -6.63
N LYS A 202 -37.43 28.68 -7.66
CA LYS A 202 -38.87 28.42 -7.50
C LYS A 202 -39.09 26.91 -7.55
N LEU A 203 -39.28 26.28 -6.38
CA LEU A 203 -39.48 24.84 -6.27
C LEU A 203 -40.86 24.38 -6.79
N PHE A 204 -41.84 25.29 -6.80
CA PHE A 204 -43.21 25.01 -7.24
C PHE A 204 -43.74 26.11 -8.17
N PRO A 205 -43.28 26.18 -9.43
CA PRO A 205 -43.85 27.11 -10.41
C PRO A 205 -45.27 26.65 -10.81
N THR A 206 -46.21 27.59 -10.94
CA THR A 206 -47.52 27.33 -11.56
C THR A 206 -47.36 26.88 -13.01
N GLU A 207 -48.33 26.17 -13.60
CA GLU A 207 -48.17 25.59 -14.96
C GLU A 207 -47.76 26.62 -16.02
N HIS A 208 -48.25 27.86 -15.92
CA HIS A 208 -47.89 28.97 -16.81
C HIS A 208 -46.50 29.60 -16.54
N GLU A 209 -45.90 29.33 -15.38
CA GLU A 209 -44.57 29.85 -14.96
C GLU A 209 -43.46 28.80 -15.08
N ASN A 210 -43.82 27.55 -15.38
CA ASN A 210 -42.87 26.47 -15.46
C ASN A 210 -42.10 26.56 -16.79
N LEU A 211 -40.96 27.22 -16.75
CA LEU A 211 -40.03 27.39 -17.88
C LEU A 211 -39.56 26.06 -18.50
N ARG A 212 -39.75 24.93 -17.81
CA ARG A 212 -39.44 23.57 -18.30
C ARG A 212 -40.63 22.87 -18.98
N LYS A 213 -41.81 23.51 -19.08
CA LYS A 213 -43.07 22.93 -19.59
C LYS A 213 -43.65 23.62 -20.85
N SER A 214 -42.81 24.20 -21.70
CA SER A 214 -43.23 24.68 -23.03
C SER A 214 -42.04 24.63 -24.00
N GLU A 215 -41.97 23.80 -25.04
CA GLU A 215 -42.93 22.91 -25.72
C GLU A 215 -42.72 21.41 -25.40
#